data_AF-A0A946M8P2-F1
#
_entry.id   AF-A0A946M8P2-F1
#
_cell.length_a   1.000
_cell.length_b   1.000
_cell.length_c   1.000
_cell.angle_alpha   90.00
_cell.angle_beta   90.00
_cell.angle_gamma   90.00
#
_symmetry.space_group_name_H-M   'P 1'
#
loop_
_entity.id
_entity.type
_entity.pdbx_description
1 polymer ?
#
loop_
_entity_poly.entity_id
_entity_poly.type
_entity_poly.pdbx_seq_one_letter_code
_entity_poly.pdbx_strand_id
1 'polypeptide(L)'
;MLRILLADLKQETSTFNPAPTPYDMFRIVCGSEIFNQFVDTRTELAGAIDVLGDSDDFACVPTMAADSVSGGAVPADDLERLLEELLATIRCESEIDG
;
A
#
# COMPACT_ATOMS: atom_id res chain seq x y z
N MET A 1 9.90 2.68 21.29
CA MET A 1 9.10 2.00 20.27
C MET A 1 9.55 2.53 18.93
N LEU A 2 10.13 1.68 18.11
CA LEU A 2 10.57 2.03 16.76
C LEU A 2 9.34 2.17 15.86
N ARG A 3 9.28 3.24 15.07
CA ARG A 3 8.14 3.56 14.22
C ARG A 3 8.39 3.01 12.82
N ILE A 4 7.62 2.02 12.43
CA ILE A 4 7.74 1.33 11.14
C ILE A 4 6.60 1.75 10.24
N LEU A 5 6.94 2.29 9.08
CA LEU A 5 5.95 2.77 8.12
C LEU A 5 5.34 1.61 7.32
N LEU A 6 4.02 1.63 7.15
CA LEU A 6 3.29 0.68 6.33
C LEU A 6 2.78 1.35 5.06
N ALA A 7 3.20 0.81 3.92
CA ALA A 7 2.84 1.22 2.57
C ALA A 7 2.72 -0.03 1.67
N ASP A 8 1.79 0.00 0.72
CA ASP A 8 1.58 -1.12 -0.21
C ASP A 8 1.16 -0.62 -1.59
N LEU A 9 1.75 -1.15 -2.66
CA LEU A 9 1.34 -0.90 -4.05
C LEU A 9 1.49 -2.21 -4.84
N LYS A 10 0.37 -2.81 -5.22
CA LYS A 10 0.34 -4.12 -5.88
C LYS A 10 -0.46 -4.11 -7.16
N GLN A 11 0.23 -4.46 -8.25
CA GLN A 11 -0.38 -4.76 -9.54
C GLN A 11 0.56 -5.71 -10.28
N GLU A 12 0.00 -6.77 -10.87
CA GLU A 12 0.75 -7.69 -11.71
C GLU A 12 0.45 -7.43 -13.19
N THR A 13 1.45 -6.97 -13.93
CA THR A 13 1.30 -6.64 -15.35
C THR A 13 1.48 -7.86 -16.26
N SER A 14 0.45 -8.17 -17.04
CA SER A 14 0.53 -9.04 -18.22
C SER A 14 0.83 -8.21 -19.46
N THR A 15 2.04 -8.30 -19.98
CA THR A 15 2.52 -7.50 -21.13
C THR A 15 1.80 -7.82 -22.45
N PHE A 16 1.06 -8.93 -22.51
CA PHE A 16 0.26 -9.31 -23.67
C PHE A 16 -1.20 -8.88 -23.57
N ASN A 17 -1.65 -8.38 -22.42
CA ASN A 17 -3.01 -7.90 -22.26
C ASN A 17 -3.14 -6.49 -22.86
N PRO A 18 -3.93 -6.30 -23.93
CA PRO A 18 -4.07 -4.99 -24.58
C PRO A 18 -4.93 -4.01 -23.77
N ALA A 19 -5.69 -4.48 -22.78
CA ALA A 19 -6.49 -3.62 -21.91
C ALA A 19 -5.61 -3.06 -20.79
N PRO A 20 -5.39 -1.73 -20.72
CA PRO A 20 -4.61 -1.13 -19.64
C PRO A 20 -5.31 -1.30 -18.29
N THR A 21 -4.56 -1.10 -17.21
CA THR A 21 -5.10 -1.02 -15.84
C THR A 21 -5.14 0.46 -15.41
N PRO A 22 -6.22 1.20 -15.71
CA PRO A 22 -6.36 2.60 -15.30
C PRO A 22 -6.42 2.78 -13.78
N TYR A 23 -6.19 4.01 -13.32
CA TYR A 23 -6.22 4.38 -11.90
C TYR A 23 -7.51 3.94 -11.18
N ASP A 24 -8.66 4.03 -11.84
CA ASP A 24 -9.97 3.69 -11.25
C ASP A 24 -10.17 2.19 -10.95
N MET A 25 -9.28 1.33 -11.45
CA MET A 25 -9.24 -0.10 -11.11
C MET A 25 -8.50 -0.39 -9.80
N PHE A 26 -7.79 0.59 -9.24
CA PHE A 26 -7.11 0.43 -7.96
C PHE A 26 -8.09 0.64 -6.80
N ARG A 27 -8.10 -0.32 -5.88
CA ARG A 27 -8.63 -0.11 -4.54
C ARG A 27 -7.55 0.62 -3.74
N ILE A 28 -7.86 1.83 -3.27
CA ILE A 28 -6.94 2.65 -2.48
C ILE A 28 -7.48 2.81 -1.07
N VAL A 29 -6.64 2.54 -0.08
CA VAL A 29 -6.94 2.63 1.36
C VAL A 29 -5.86 3.49 2.02
N CYS A 30 -6.25 4.48 2.82
CA CYS A 30 -5.32 5.42 3.44
C CYS A 30 -5.44 5.46 4.97
N GLY A 31 -4.32 5.76 5.62
CA GLY A 31 -4.22 5.97 7.06
C GLY A 31 -4.71 4.76 7.86
N SER A 32 -5.33 5.01 9.01
CA SER A 32 -5.78 3.96 9.92
C SER A 32 -6.81 2.99 9.31
N GLU A 33 -7.45 3.33 8.19
CA GLU A 33 -8.34 2.40 7.48
C GLU A 33 -7.58 1.17 6.96
N ILE A 34 -6.26 1.24 6.78
CA ILE A 34 -5.42 0.07 6.49
C ILE A 34 -5.63 -1.02 7.55
N PHE A 35 -5.69 -0.67 8.83
CA PHE A 35 -5.89 -1.67 9.87
C PHE A 35 -7.29 -2.30 9.79
N ASN A 36 -8.31 -1.50 9.52
CA ASN A 36 -9.69 -1.99 9.37
C ASN A 36 -9.83 -2.96 8.18
N GLN A 37 -9.12 -2.70 7.09
CA GLN A 37 -9.23 -3.48 5.85
C GLN A 37 -8.37 -4.74 5.82
N PHE A 38 -7.22 -4.73 6.51
CA PHE A 38 -6.20 -5.76 6.35
C PHE A 38 -5.99 -6.65 7.59
N VAL A 39 -6.32 -6.20 8.81
CA VAL A 39 -6.26 -7.07 9.99
C VAL A 39 -7.16 -8.29 9.79
N ASP A 40 -6.73 -9.45 10.29
CA ASP A 40 -7.40 -10.76 10.14
C ASP A 40 -7.56 -11.25 8.69
N THR A 41 -6.89 -10.61 7.73
CA THR A 41 -6.78 -11.12 6.36
C THR A 41 -5.55 -12.01 6.19
N ARG A 42 -5.43 -12.71 5.06
CA ARG A 42 -4.25 -13.54 4.72
C ARG A 42 -3.39 -12.88 3.64
N THR A 43 -3.22 -11.57 3.74
CA THR A 43 -2.41 -10.77 2.81
C THR A 43 -1.02 -10.52 3.36
N GLU A 44 -0.08 -10.10 2.52
CA GLU A 44 1.28 -9.73 2.92
C GLU A 44 1.27 -8.57 3.91
N LEU A 45 0.40 -7.58 3.67
CA LEU A 45 0.25 -6.41 4.54
C LEU A 45 -0.30 -6.79 5.92
N ALA A 46 -1.26 -7.73 5.97
CA ALA A 46 -1.75 -8.29 7.24
C ALA A 46 -0.63 -8.99 8.02
N GLY A 47 0.17 -9.82 7.34
CA GLY A 47 1.31 -10.48 7.99
C GLY A 47 2.34 -9.50 8.56
N ALA A 48 2.57 -8.37 7.87
CA ALA A 48 3.43 -7.31 8.40
C ALA A 48 2.80 -6.63 9.64
N ILE A 49 1.49 -6.35 9.61
CA ILE A 49 0.74 -5.80 10.74
C ILE A 49 0.82 -6.74 11.94
N ASP A 50 0.60 -8.04 11.75
CA ASP A 50 0.61 -9.05 12.81
C ASP A 50 1.99 -9.12 13.48
N VAL A 51 3.06 -9.26 12.69
CA VAL A 51 4.43 -9.39 13.23
C VAL A 51 4.89 -8.14 13.97
N LEU A 52 4.57 -6.95 13.44
CA LEU A 52 4.94 -5.69 14.07
C LEU A 52 4.05 -5.38 15.29
N GLY A 53 2.78 -5.78 15.25
CA GLY A 53 1.83 -5.59 16.35
C GLY A 53 2.01 -6.58 17.51
N ASP A 54 2.64 -7.73 17.28
CA ASP A 54 2.94 -8.74 18.30
C ASP A 54 4.05 -8.33 19.27
N SER A 55 4.69 -7.17 19.08
CA SER A 55 5.77 -6.66 19.93
C SER A 55 5.52 -5.23 20.40
N ASP A 56 5.73 -4.97 21.69
CA ASP A 56 5.71 -3.63 22.28
C ASP A 56 6.90 -2.75 21.84
N ASP A 57 7.86 -3.32 21.11
CA ASP A 57 9.02 -2.58 20.60
C ASP A 57 8.70 -1.76 19.35
N PHE A 58 7.60 -2.04 18.63
CA PHE A 58 7.26 -1.41 17.35
C PHE A 58 5.92 -0.68 17.34
N ALA A 59 5.82 0.37 16.54
CA ALA A 59 4.58 1.06 16.19
C ALA A 59 4.42 1.06 14.67
N CYS A 60 3.32 0.48 14.19
CA CYS A 60 2.92 0.57 12.78
C CYS A 60 2.36 1.96 12.47
N VAL A 61 2.96 2.64 11.50
CA VAL A 61 2.51 3.96 11.01
C VAL A 61 1.89 3.78 9.62
N PRO A 62 0.55 3.76 9.50
CA PRO A 62 -0.11 3.47 8.24
C PRO A 62 -0.11 4.67 7.29
N THR A 63 0.16 4.44 6.01
CA THR A 63 0.16 5.50 4.98
C THR A 63 -0.88 5.25 3.89
N MET A 64 -0.51 4.57 2.80
CA MET A 64 -1.41 4.20 1.73
C MET A 64 -1.14 2.76 1.27
N ALA A 65 -2.23 2.04 1.03
CA ALA A 65 -2.23 0.74 0.37
C ALA A 65 -3.08 0.85 -0.90
N ALA A 66 -2.52 0.44 -2.04
CA ALA A 66 -3.21 0.42 -3.32
C ALA A 66 -3.02 -0.91 -4.02
N ASP A 67 -4.12 -1.56 -4.41
CA ASP A 67 -4.07 -2.83 -5.12
C ASP A 67 -5.08 -2.91 -6.27
N SER A 68 -4.67 -3.59 -7.34
CA SER A 68 -5.53 -3.97 -8.47
C SER A 68 -5.31 -5.44 -8.80
N VAL A 69 -6.32 -6.07 -9.40
CA VAL A 69 -6.18 -7.39 -10.03
C VAL A 69 -5.13 -7.37 -11.15
N SER A 70 -4.58 -8.53 -11.49
CA SER A 70 -3.66 -8.68 -12.62
C SER A 70 -4.32 -8.19 -13.92
N GLY A 71 -3.60 -7.40 -14.69
CA GLY A 71 -4.15 -6.68 -15.84
C GLY A 71 -3.07 -6.31 -16.86
N GLY A 72 -3.42 -5.52 -17.88
CA GLY A 72 -2.41 -4.93 -18.75
C GLY A 72 -1.62 -3.84 -18.03
N ALA A 73 -0.71 -3.19 -18.76
CA ALA A 73 0.13 -2.15 -18.20
C ALA A 73 -0.69 -1.02 -17.57
N VAL A 74 -0.23 -0.52 -16.42
CA VAL A 74 -0.73 0.72 -15.84
C VAL A 74 -0.26 1.89 -16.72
N PRO A 75 -1.16 2.77 -17.21
CA PRO A 75 -0.74 3.96 -17.94
C PRO A 75 0.25 4.80 -17.15
N ALA A 76 1.21 5.45 -17.83
CA ALA A 76 2.28 6.19 -17.17
C ALA A 76 1.74 7.29 -16.23
N ASP A 77 0.79 8.09 -16.70
CA ASP A 77 0.17 9.17 -15.93
C ASP A 77 -0.59 8.63 -14.70
N ASP A 78 -1.23 7.47 -14.82
CA ASP A 78 -1.93 6.82 -13.70
C ASP A 78 -0.96 6.27 -12.66
N LEU A 79 0.15 5.67 -13.10
CA LEU A 79 1.22 5.20 -12.22
C LEU A 79 1.90 6.39 -11.51
N GLU A 80 2.21 7.46 -12.23
CA GLU A 80 2.78 8.68 -11.64
C GLU A 80 1.87 9.24 -10.57
N ARG A 81 0.57 9.33 -10.84
CA ARG A 81 -0.43 9.74 -9.85
C ARG A 81 -0.44 8.83 -8.60
N LEU A 82 -0.46 7.51 -8.77
CA LEU A 82 -0.42 6.56 -7.64
C LEU A 82 0.85 6.76 -6.80
N LEU A 83 1.99 6.94 -7.44
CA LEU A 83 3.27 7.17 -6.76
C LEU A 83 3.31 8.51 -6.04
N GLU A 84 2.78 9.57 -6.65
CA GLU A 84 2.68 10.89 -6.02
C GLU A 84 1.80 10.86 -4.78
N GLU A 85 0.62 10.22 -4.85
CA GLU A 85 -0.29 10.06 -3.72
C GLU A 85 0.35 9.23 -2.61
N LEU A 86 0.99 8.09 -2.93
CA LEU A 86 1.71 7.26 -1.97
C LEU A 86 2.82 8.06 -1.27
N LEU A 87 3.70 8.70 -2.05
CA LEU A 87 4.81 9.47 -1.52
C LEU A 87 4.36 10.68 -0.71
N ALA A 88 3.23 11.30 -1.05
CA ALA A 88 2.65 12.38 -0.26
C ALA A 88 2.28 11.89 1.14
N THR A 89 1.62 10.72 1.25
CA THR A 89 1.27 10.15 2.57
C THR A 89 2.50 9.81 3.39
N ILE A 90 3.55 9.24 2.77
CA ILE A 90 4.83 8.94 3.43
C ILE A 90 5.52 10.22 3.93
N ARG A 91 5.54 11.28 3.13
CA ARG A 91 6.19 12.56 3.47
C ARG A 91 5.44 13.33 4.57
N CYS A 92 4.18 13.03 4.82
CA CYS A 92 3.42 13.60 5.94
C CYS A 92 3.82 13.01 7.30
N GLU A 93 4.51 11.87 7.31
CA GLU A 93 4.97 11.24 8.54
C GLU A 93 6.36 11.73 8.95
N SER A 94 6.62 11.68 10.25
CA SER A 94 7.90 12.02 10.86
C SER A 94 8.33 10.97 11.87
N GLU A 95 9.63 11.01 12.22
CA GLU A 95 10.22 10.13 13.23
C GLU A 95 10.02 8.64 12.88
N ILE A 96 10.28 8.28 11.63
CA ILE A 96 10.19 6.89 11.14
C ILE A 96 11.57 6.24 11.24
N ASP A 97 11.61 5.04 11.78
CA ASP A 97 12.84 4.26 12.01
C ASP A 97 13.03 3.14 10.98
N GLY A 98 11.99 2.79 10.22
CA GLY A 98 12.03 1.75 9.19
C GLY A 98 10.79 1.70 8.31
#